data_AF-A0A5C5XAU2-F1
#
_entry.id   AF-A0A5C5XAU2-F1
#
_cell.length_a   1.000
_cell.length_b   1.000
_cell.length_c   1.000
_cell.angle_alpha   90.00
_cell.angle_beta   90.00
_cell.angle_gamma   90.00
#
_symmetry.space_group_name_H-M   'P 1'
#
loop_
_entity.id
_entity.type
_entity.pdbx_description
1 polymer ?
#
loop_
_entity_poly.entity_id
_entity_poly.type
_entity_poly.pdbx_seq_one_letter_code
_entity_poly.pdbx_strand_id
1 'polypeptide(L)'
;MESPQPNNPVANPQSTEWTVQKILTWTTEHLRNKGIESPRLESEILLAHARKCERIQLYTNFAEVLSEEVRAKMRELVKRRVNREPVAYLVGKKEFFSLDFLVKPGVFIPRPETEALVMKSQEALANRKSAHILELCSGSGCISVSLAKQLLEAQITAVELHDIPYQATLANADRHKVSQRVQVLQGNLFQPLPAGVQFDLLVSNPPYVREDEMAELEADVRHHEPREALVAGEDGLDIVRKILEQAGTYLKPGALCLLEMDPAQTQAAIEYAKQIGTWSEVHGFVDDTGRTRFLSAKYQP
;
A
#
# COMPACT_ATOMS: atom_id res chain seq x y z
N MET A 1 -44.59 -54.10 -21.02
CA MET A 1 -44.50 -53.03 -22.02
C MET A 1 -44.13 -51.76 -21.28
N GLU A 2 -43.07 -51.11 -21.76
CA GLU A 2 -42.10 -50.33 -20.99
C GLU A 2 -42.60 -48.98 -20.47
N SER A 3 -42.08 -48.60 -19.30
CA SER A 3 -42.22 -47.31 -18.64
C SER A 3 -41.56 -46.18 -19.48
N PRO A 4 -42.10 -44.95 -19.45
CA PRO A 4 -41.48 -43.82 -20.13
C PRO A 4 -40.17 -43.44 -19.43
N GLN A 5 -39.08 -43.38 -20.20
CA GLN A 5 -37.80 -42.86 -19.72
C GLN A 5 -37.92 -41.36 -19.37
N PRO A 6 -37.31 -40.88 -18.28
CA PRO A 6 -37.21 -39.46 -18.01
C PRO A 6 -36.24 -38.80 -19.01
N ASN A 7 -36.72 -37.79 -19.71
CA ASN A 7 -35.92 -36.90 -20.55
C ASN A 7 -34.78 -36.28 -19.70
N ASN A 8 -33.55 -36.74 -19.91
CA ASN A 8 -32.36 -36.01 -19.51
C ASN A 8 -32.30 -34.71 -20.33
N PRO A 9 -32.09 -33.53 -19.72
CA PRO A 9 -31.88 -32.31 -20.48
C PRO A 9 -30.55 -32.45 -21.23
N VAL A 10 -30.64 -32.42 -22.55
CA VAL A 10 -29.50 -32.37 -23.46
C VAL A 10 -28.76 -31.05 -23.19
N ALA A 11 -27.51 -31.13 -22.74
CA ALA A 11 -26.63 -29.98 -22.60
C ALA A 11 -26.48 -29.28 -23.95
N ASN A 12 -26.86 -28.00 -24.02
CA ASN A 12 -26.76 -27.18 -25.22
C ASN A 12 -25.30 -26.69 -25.38
N PRO A 13 -24.54 -27.13 -26.40
CA PRO A 13 -23.10 -26.91 -26.48
C PRO A 13 -22.67 -25.52 -26.99
N GLN A 14 -23.59 -24.54 -27.10
CA GLN A 14 -23.29 -23.17 -27.50
C GLN A 14 -24.17 -22.13 -26.78
N SER A 15 -24.16 -22.08 -25.45
CA SER A 15 -24.77 -20.92 -24.78
C SER A 15 -23.94 -19.67 -25.04
N THR A 16 -24.51 -18.70 -25.77
CA THR A 16 -23.99 -17.34 -26.01
C THR A 16 -23.97 -16.48 -24.74
N GLU A 17 -24.41 -17.05 -23.63
CA GLU A 17 -24.54 -16.37 -22.34
C GLU A 17 -23.19 -16.26 -21.63
N TRP A 18 -22.90 -15.04 -21.19
CA TRP A 18 -21.68 -14.69 -20.46
C TRP A 18 -21.91 -14.85 -18.97
N THR A 19 -21.57 -16.03 -18.44
CA THR A 19 -21.61 -16.31 -17.01
C THR A 19 -20.42 -15.72 -16.27
N VAL A 20 -20.52 -15.62 -14.94
CA VAL A 20 -19.39 -15.26 -14.06
C VAL A 20 -18.14 -16.08 -14.39
N GLN A 21 -18.27 -17.41 -14.50
CA GLN A 21 -17.15 -18.29 -14.79
C GLN A 21 -16.53 -17.99 -16.17
N LYS A 22 -17.35 -17.83 -17.22
CA LYS A 22 -16.85 -17.54 -18.57
C LYS A 22 -16.11 -16.21 -18.64
N ILE A 23 -16.61 -15.16 -17.98
CA ILE A 23 -15.93 -13.86 -17.93
C ILE A 23 -14.62 -13.95 -17.18
N LEU A 24 -14.57 -14.65 -16.03
CA LEU A 24 -13.32 -14.83 -15.29
C LEU A 24 -12.28 -15.60 -16.11
N THR A 25 -12.66 -16.69 -16.77
CA THR A 25 -11.75 -17.48 -17.62
C THR A 25 -11.21 -16.63 -18.76
N TRP A 26 -12.10 -15.98 -19.53
CA TRP A 26 -11.70 -15.15 -20.66
C TRP A 26 -10.80 -13.99 -20.23
N THR A 27 -11.15 -13.28 -19.15
CA THR A 27 -10.36 -12.15 -18.67
C THR A 27 -9.00 -12.61 -18.16
N THR A 28 -8.94 -13.73 -17.44
CA THR A 28 -7.69 -14.30 -16.94
C THR A 28 -6.74 -14.62 -18.09
N GLU A 29 -7.24 -15.26 -19.14
CA GLU A 29 -6.46 -15.55 -20.34
C GLU A 29 -6.02 -14.28 -21.06
N HIS A 30 -6.92 -13.30 -21.19
CA HIS A 30 -6.62 -12.03 -21.83
C HIS A 30 -5.51 -11.25 -21.12
N LEU A 31 -5.60 -11.12 -19.79
CA LEU A 31 -4.58 -10.46 -18.98
C LEU A 31 -3.25 -11.23 -19.01
N ARG A 32 -3.29 -12.57 -18.96
CA ARG A 32 -2.08 -13.41 -19.10
C ARG A 32 -1.37 -13.15 -20.43
N ASN A 33 -2.11 -13.11 -21.53
CA ASN A 33 -1.57 -12.85 -22.87
C ASN A 33 -0.98 -11.44 -23.02
N LYS A 34 -1.33 -10.52 -22.10
CA LYS A 34 -0.77 -9.17 -22.02
C LYS A 34 0.40 -9.05 -21.05
N GLY A 35 0.85 -10.15 -20.45
CA GLY A 35 2.00 -10.14 -19.51
C GLY A 35 1.67 -9.44 -18.20
N ILE A 36 0.45 -9.64 -17.68
CA ILE A 36 0.04 -9.23 -16.35
C ILE A 36 0.40 -10.35 -15.38
N GLU A 37 1.07 -10.04 -14.27
CA GLU A 37 1.66 -11.05 -13.37
C GLU A 37 0.62 -11.91 -12.66
N SER A 38 -0.45 -11.30 -12.15
CA SER A 38 -1.48 -11.95 -11.33
C SER A 38 -2.86 -11.98 -12.01
N PRO A 39 -2.98 -12.56 -13.22
CA PRO A 39 -4.13 -12.33 -14.09
C PRO A 39 -5.44 -12.88 -13.50
N ARG A 40 -5.39 -13.99 -12.76
CA ARG A 40 -6.58 -14.58 -12.13
C ARG A 40 -7.10 -13.72 -10.98
N LEU A 41 -6.20 -13.35 -10.07
CA LEU A 41 -6.51 -12.50 -8.92
C LEU A 41 -7.09 -11.16 -9.38
N GLU A 42 -6.45 -10.52 -10.35
CA GLU A 42 -6.93 -9.25 -10.88
C GLU A 42 -8.28 -9.38 -11.59
N SER A 43 -8.49 -10.45 -12.36
CA SER A 43 -9.81 -10.73 -12.99
C SER A 43 -10.92 -10.83 -11.94
N GLU A 44 -10.65 -11.49 -10.82
CA GLU A 44 -11.60 -11.59 -9.71
C GLU A 44 -11.87 -10.25 -9.05
N ILE A 45 -10.83 -9.45 -8.80
CA ILE A 45 -10.96 -8.10 -8.22
C ILE A 45 -11.82 -7.20 -9.14
N LEU A 46 -11.51 -7.18 -10.44
CA LEU A 46 -12.24 -6.37 -11.42
C LEU A 46 -13.70 -6.80 -11.55
N LEU A 47 -13.97 -8.11 -11.61
CA LEU A 47 -15.35 -8.61 -11.73
C LEU A 47 -16.15 -8.38 -10.45
N ALA A 48 -15.55 -8.61 -9.28
CA ALA A 48 -16.18 -8.31 -7.98
C ALA A 48 -16.54 -6.82 -7.88
N HIS A 49 -15.64 -5.93 -8.31
CA HIS A 49 -15.89 -4.49 -8.38
C HIS A 49 -17.04 -4.15 -9.36
N ALA A 50 -17.02 -4.72 -10.57
CA ALA A 50 -18.07 -4.49 -11.57
C ALA A 50 -19.46 -4.95 -11.08
N ARG A 51 -19.50 -6.03 -10.28
CA ARG A 51 -20.72 -6.59 -9.67
C ARG A 51 -21.10 -5.95 -8.33
N LYS A 52 -20.23 -5.12 -7.74
CA LYS A 52 -20.38 -4.58 -6.38
C LYS A 52 -20.61 -5.69 -5.33
N CYS A 53 -19.84 -6.77 -5.43
CA CYS A 53 -19.94 -7.92 -4.55
C CYS A 53 -18.58 -8.28 -3.94
N GLU A 54 -18.59 -9.11 -2.91
CA GLU A 54 -17.37 -9.70 -2.37
C GLU A 54 -16.79 -10.74 -3.34
N ARG A 55 -15.45 -10.89 -3.35
CA ARG A 55 -14.78 -11.85 -4.24
C ARG A 55 -15.27 -13.28 -4.05
N ILE A 56 -15.58 -13.68 -2.81
CA ILE A 56 -16.08 -15.03 -2.50
C ILE A 56 -17.42 -15.33 -3.18
N GLN A 57 -18.27 -14.32 -3.39
CA GLN A 57 -19.57 -14.46 -4.04
C GLN A 57 -19.45 -14.75 -5.56
N LEU A 58 -18.26 -14.55 -6.14
CA LEU A 58 -18.00 -15.00 -7.51
C LEU A 58 -18.04 -16.53 -7.60
N TYR A 59 -17.50 -17.22 -6.59
CA TYR A 59 -17.38 -18.68 -6.56
C TYR A 59 -18.72 -19.38 -6.31
N THR A 60 -19.56 -18.80 -5.47
CA THR A 60 -20.90 -19.35 -5.19
C THR A 60 -21.87 -19.15 -6.35
N ASN A 61 -21.58 -18.24 -7.28
CA ASN A 61 -22.49 -17.83 -8.36
C ASN A 61 -21.89 -18.04 -9.76
N PHE A 62 -21.03 -19.03 -9.97
CA PHE A 62 -20.34 -19.23 -11.25
C PHE A 62 -21.25 -19.37 -12.48
N ALA A 63 -22.42 -19.97 -12.30
CA ALA A 63 -23.41 -20.18 -13.37
C ALA A 63 -24.29 -18.95 -13.64
N GLU A 64 -24.21 -17.90 -12.80
CA GLU A 64 -25.02 -16.69 -12.96
C GLU A 64 -24.64 -15.98 -14.26
N VAL A 65 -25.66 -15.70 -15.09
CA VAL A 65 -25.52 -14.92 -16.32
C VAL A 65 -25.43 -13.44 -15.97
N LEU A 66 -24.41 -12.77 -16.49
CA LEU A 66 -24.15 -11.36 -16.15
C LEU A 66 -24.95 -10.41 -17.05
N SER A 67 -25.55 -9.39 -16.41
CA SER A 67 -26.26 -8.31 -17.09
C SER A 67 -25.34 -7.56 -18.06
N GLU A 68 -25.92 -6.91 -19.08
CA GLU A 68 -25.12 -6.10 -20.00
C GLU A 68 -24.40 -4.94 -19.28
N GLU A 69 -24.98 -4.38 -18.23
CA GLU A 69 -24.35 -3.33 -17.42
C GLU A 69 -23.04 -3.79 -16.78
N VAL A 70 -23.06 -4.95 -16.11
CA VAL A 70 -21.85 -5.53 -15.50
C VAL A 70 -20.82 -5.87 -16.57
N ARG A 71 -21.26 -6.41 -17.72
CA ARG A 71 -20.38 -6.76 -18.83
C ARG A 71 -19.73 -5.51 -19.45
N ALA A 72 -20.48 -4.42 -19.61
CA ALA A 72 -19.96 -3.15 -20.09
C ALA A 72 -18.92 -2.56 -19.13
N LYS A 73 -19.21 -2.57 -17.82
CA LYS A 73 -18.26 -2.13 -16.79
C LYS A 73 -16.99 -2.97 -16.80
N MET A 74 -17.12 -4.29 -16.91
CA MET A 74 -15.98 -5.21 -16.98
C MET A 74 -15.11 -4.94 -18.21
N ARG A 75 -15.71 -4.75 -19.40
CA ARG A 75 -14.96 -4.43 -20.63
C ARG A 75 -14.13 -3.15 -20.47
N GLU A 76 -14.70 -2.12 -19.86
CA GLU A 76 -13.99 -0.85 -19.63
C GLU A 76 -12.81 -1.02 -18.64
N LEU A 77 -13.03 -1.75 -17.54
CA LEU A 77 -11.97 -2.04 -16.57
C LEU A 77 -10.83 -2.83 -17.21
N VAL A 78 -11.15 -3.87 -17.97
CA VAL A 78 -10.14 -4.70 -18.67
C VAL A 78 -9.38 -3.86 -19.70
N LYS A 79 -10.06 -3.00 -20.46
CA LYS A 79 -9.42 -2.10 -21.42
C LYS A 79 -8.40 -1.18 -20.75
N ARG A 80 -8.72 -0.61 -19.59
CA ARG A 80 -7.76 0.22 -18.85
C ARG A 80 -6.64 -0.62 -18.25
N ARG A 81 -6.95 -1.80 -17.73
CA ARG A 81 -5.95 -2.71 -17.15
C ARG A 81 -4.90 -3.17 -18.15
N VAL A 82 -5.29 -3.52 -19.38
CA VAL A 82 -4.34 -3.90 -20.43
C VAL A 82 -3.43 -2.74 -20.88
N ASN A 83 -3.82 -1.50 -20.60
CA ASN A 83 -2.99 -0.30 -20.75
C ASN A 83 -2.17 0.01 -19.48
N ARG A 84 -1.94 -1.01 -18.65
CA ARG A 84 -1.08 -0.96 -17.47
C ARG A 84 -1.60 -0.09 -16.32
N GLU A 85 -2.85 0.36 -16.35
CA GLU A 85 -3.39 1.07 -15.19
C GLU A 85 -3.50 0.10 -13.98
N PRO A 86 -2.96 0.43 -12.80
CA PRO A 86 -2.99 -0.46 -11.64
C PRO A 86 -4.40 -0.87 -11.24
N VAL A 87 -4.60 -2.16 -10.91
CA VAL A 87 -5.91 -2.69 -10.48
C VAL A 87 -6.47 -1.94 -9.28
N ALA A 88 -5.61 -1.48 -8.37
CA ALA A 88 -6.01 -0.72 -7.19
C ALA A 88 -6.63 0.65 -7.53
N TYR A 89 -6.12 1.33 -8.56
CA TYR A 89 -6.71 2.58 -9.08
C TYR A 89 -8.02 2.31 -9.81
N LEU A 90 -8.12 1.20 -10.55
CA LEU A 90 -9.35 0.81 -11.24
C LEU A 90 -10.51 0.55 -10.28
N VAL A 91 -10.23 -0.07 -9.12
CA VAL A 91 -11.24 -0.34 -8.09
C VAL A 91 -11.31 0.73 -6.99
N GLY A 92 -10.40 1.70 -7.00
CA GLY A 92 -10.30 2.82 -6.06
C GLY A 92 -9.85 2.44 -4.64
N LYS A 93 -9.31 1.22 -4.44
CA LYS A 93 -8.91 0.74 -3.13
C LYS A 93 -7.79 -0.31 -3.16
N LYS A 94 -7.05 -0.42 -2.06
CA LYS A 94 -6.02 -1.43 -1.79
C LYS A 94 -6.16 -1.93 -0.35
N GLU A 95 -6.14 -3.24 -0.17
CA GLU A 95 -6.04 -3.84 1.16
C GLU A 95 -4.59 -3.71 1.67
N PHE A 96 -4.45 -3.33 2.94
CA PHE A 96 -3.18 -3.29 3.68
C PHE A 96 -3.49 -3.54 5.16
N PHE A 97 -2.77 -4.45 5.80
CA PHE A 97 -2.93 -4.79 7.22
C PHE A 97 -4.39 -5.12 7.62
N SER A 98 -5.09 -5.90 6.77
CA SER A 98 -6.52 -6.25 6.90
C SER A 98 -7.51 -5.06 6.85
N LEU A 99 -7.07 -3.91 6.34
CA LEU A 99 -7.88 -2.71 6.19
C LEU A 99 -7.94 -2.27 4.71
N ASP A 100 -9.12 -1.82 4.28
CA ASP A 100 -9.32 -1.26 2.94
C ASP A 100 -8.94 0.23 2.89
N PHE A 101 -7.90 0.58 2.14
CA PHE A 101 -7.46 1.97 1.90
C PHE A 101 -7.93 2.49 0.56
N LEU A 102 -8.52 3.69 0.55
CA LEU A 102 -8.83 4.43 -0.66
C LEU A 102 -7.53 4.88 -1.33
N VAL A 103 -7.39 4.56 -2.62
CA VAL A 103 -6.26 4.97 -3.45
C VAL A 103 -6.77 5.45 -4.81
N LYS A 104 -6.04 6.39 -5.41
CA LYS A 104 -6.34 6.98 -6.72
C LYS A 104 -5.04 7.44 -7.37
N PRO A 105 -5.03 7.76 -8.69
CA PRO A 105 -3.86 8.34 -9.34
C PRO A 105 -3.29 9.52 -8.54
N GLY A 106 -1.98 9.52 -8.33
CA GLY A 106 -1.29 10.46 -7.44
C GLY A 106 -1.13 10.02 -5.98
N VAL A 107 -1.65 8.85 -5.60
CA VAL A 107 -1.44 8.22 -4.29
C VAL A 107 -0.62 6.94 -4.48
N PHE A 108 0.54 6.84 -3.84
CA PHE A 108 1.33 5.60 -3.84
C PHE A 108 0.50 4.43 -3.29
N ILE A 109 0.47 3.31 -4.01
CA ILE A 109 -0.35 2.16 -3.65
C ILE A 109 0.37 1.39 -2.51
N PRO A 110 -0.27 1.14 -1.35
CA PRO A 110 0.35 0.39 -0.27
C PRO A 110 0.95 -0.95 -0.72
N ARG A 111 2.17 -1.25 -0.26
CA ARG A 111 2.90 -2.49 -0.56
C ARG A 111 2.81 -3.45 0.63
N PRO A 112 2.71 -4.77 0.41
CA PRO A 112 2.69 -5.75 1.50
C PRO A 112 3.92 -5.68 2.40
N GLU A 113 5.10 -5.41 1.83
CA GLU A 113 6.35 -5.32 2.57
C GLU A 113 6.28 -4.27 3.68
N THR A 114 5.62 -3.14 3.42
CA THR A 114 5.43 -2.04 4.37
C THR A 114 4.67 -2.45 5.65
N GLU A 115 3.97 -3.58 5.66
CA GLU A 115 3.33 -4.10 6.89
C GLU A 115 4.36 -4.41 7.99
N ALA A 116 5.61 -4.72 7.63
CA ALA A 116 6.69 -4.92 8.59
C ALA A 116 7.02 -3.66 9.40
N LEU A 117 6.86 -2.45 8.83
CA LEU A 117 6.98 -1.21 9.59
C LEU A 117 5.90 -1.10 10.68
N VAL A 118 4.66 -1.49 10.38
CA VAL A 118 3.55 -1.47 11.33
C VAL A 118 3.84 -2.45 12.48
N MET A 119 4.22 -3.69 12.15
CA MET A 119 4.56 -4.71 13.15
C MET A 119 5.72 -4.26 14.03
N LYS A 120 6.79 -3.73 13.43
CA LYS A 120 7.97 -3.29 14.19
C LYS A 120 7.67 -2.10 15.10
N SER A 121 6.79 -1.20 14.66
CA SER A 121 6.30 -0.09 15.47
C SER A 121 5.50 -0.56 16.69
N GLN A 122 4.68 -1.61 16.54
CA GLN A 122 3.96 -2.22 17.67
C GLN A 122 4.93 -2.85 18.67
N GLU A 123 5.94 -3.59 18.21
CA GLU A 123 6.98 -4.16 19.08
C GLU A 123 7.72 -3.08 19.86
N ALA A 124 8.13 -1.99 19.20
CA ALA A 124 8.84 -0.87 19.80
C ALA A 124 8.04 -0.19 20.92
N LEU A 125 6.71 -0.24 20.84
CA LEU A 125 5.79 0.41 21.76
C LEU A 125 5.05 -0.57 22.69
N ALA A 126 5.38 -1.86 22.68
CA ALA A 126 4.61 -2.91 23.38
C ALA A 126 4.44 -2.65 24.90
N ASN A 127 5.39 -1.98 25.53
CA ASN A 127 5.37 -1.65 26.96
C ASN A 127 4.80 -0.25 27.26
N ARG A 128 4.27 0.45 26.26
CA ARG A 128 3.69 1.80 26.39
C ARG A 128 2.18 1.72 26.23
N LYS A 129 1.46 2.31 27.18
CA LYS A 129 -0.01 2.44 27.08
C LYS A 129 -0.38 3.48 26.02
N SER A 130 0.29 4.63 26.05
CA SER A 130 0.14 5.73 25.09
C SER A 130 1.49 6.10 24.47
N ALA A 131 1.44 6.61 23.24
CA ALA A 131 2.61 7.04 22.48
C ALA A 131 2.22 8.14 21.49
N HIS A 132 3.13 9.07 21.25
CA HIS A 132 3.04 10.01 20.12
C HIS A 132 3.94 9.51 18.99
N ILE A 133 3.35 9.21 17.84
CA ILE A 133 4.04 8.62 16.68
C ILE A 133 4.06 9.65 15.56
N LEU A 134 5.22 9.83 14.92
CA LEU A 134 5.37 10.62 13.70
C LEU A 134 5.47 9.67 12.50
N GLU A 135 4.59 9.84 11.52
CA GLU A 135 4.79 9.30 10.17
C GLU A 135 5.18 10.43 9.22
N LEU A 136 6.29 10.25 8.48
CA LEU A 136 6.68 11.14 7.37
C LEU A 136 6.39 10.46 6.04
N CYS A 137 5.99 11.25 5.03
CA CYS A 137 5.63 10.78 3.69
C CYS A 137 4.43 9.82 3.73
N SER A 138 3.34 10.23 4.39
CA SER A 138 2.26 9.30 4.74
C SER A 138 1.49 8.72 3.55
N GLY A 139 1.52 9.34 2.37
CA GLY A 139 0.90 8.78 1.17
C GLY A 139 -0.61 8.55 1.34
N SER A 140 -1.03 7.28 1.32
CA SER A 140 -2.44 6.91 1.59
C SER A 140 -2.83 6.93 3.08
N GLY A 141 -1.85 7.09 3.98
CA GLY A 141 -2.01 6.99 5.42
C GLY A 141 -2.01 5.55 5.94
N CYS A 142 -1.55 4.58 5.15
CA CYS A 142 -1.72 3.17 5.48
C CYS A 142 -0.98 2.74 6.75
N ILE A 143 0.20 3.32 7.04
CA ILE A 143 0.92 3.06 8.29
C ILE A 143 0.21 3.75 9.45
N SER A 144 -0.02 5.08 9.38
CA SER A 144 -0.72 5.85 10.42
C SER A 144 -2.04 5.23 10.83
N VAL A 145 -2.93 4.98 9.86
CA VAL A 145 -4.27 4.46 10.16
C VAL A 145 -4.19 3.05 10.76
N SER A 146 -3.30 2.18 10.25
CA SER A 146 -3.10 0.85 10.81
C SER A 146 -2.59 0.91 12.25
N LEU A 147 -1.58 1.75 12.52
CA LEU A 147 -1.08 1.96 13.88
C LEU A 147 -2.16 2.52 14.80
N ALA A 148 -2.98 3.46 14.34
CA ALA A 148 -4.09 3.97 15.14
C ALA A 148 -5.10 2.86 15.44
N LYS A 149 -5.37 1.96 14.50
CA LYS A 149 -6.30 0.83 14.71
C LYS A 149 -5.77 -0.20 15.70
N GLN A 150 -4.45 -0.40 15.76
CA GLN A 150 -3.83 -1.38 16.67
C GLN A 150 -3.48 -0.81 18.05
N LEU A 151 -3.05 0.45 18.11
CA LEU A 151 -2.62 1.14 19.33
C LEU A 151 -3.70 2.15 19.74
N LEU A 152 -4.62 1.72 20.60
CA LEU A 152 -5.87 2.43 20.88
C LEU A 152 -5.68 3.80 21.55
N GLU A 153 -4.62 3.98 22.33
CA GLU A 153 -4.29 5.25 23.00
C GLU A 153 -3.15 6.03 22.31
N ALA A 154 -2.63 5.53 21.18
CA ALA A 154 -1.62 6.26 20.42
C ALA A 154 -2.24 7.47 19.70
N GLN A 155 -1.48 8.57 19.68
CA GLN A 155 -1.71 9.74 18.86
C GLN A 155 -0.67 9.75 17.74
N ILE A 156 -1.11 10.03 16.53
CA ILE A 156 -0.28 9.96 15.34
C ILE A 156 -0.31 11.31 14.65
N THR A 157 0.87 11.81 14.30
CA THR A 157 1.06 12.94 13.39
C THR A 157 1.60 12.39 12.07
N ALA A 158 0.81 12.49 11.01
CA ALA A 158 1.20 12.16 9.66
C ALA A 158 1.60 13.45 8.93
N VAL A 159 2.74 13.45 8.24
CA VAL A 159 3.13 14.54 7.36
C VAL A 159 3.16 14.07 5.92
N GLU A 160 2.50 14.83 5.05
CA GLU A 160 2.48 14.58 3.61
C GLU A 160 2.71 15.88 2.85
N LEU A 161 3.52 15.83 1.80
CA LEU A 161 3.90 17.01 1.02
C LEU A 161 2.81 17.38 0.01
N HIS A 162 2.28 16.37 -0.69
CA HIS A 162 1.43 16.60 -1.86
C HIS A 162 -0.06 16.56 -1.49
N ASP A 163 -0.86 17.43 -2.11
CA ASP A 163 -2.30 17.55 -1.80
C ASP A 163 -3.07 16.24 -2.03
N ILE A 164 -2.82 15.55 -3.15
CA ILE A 164 -3.54 14.30 -3.47
C ILE A 164 -3.38 13.20 -2.39
N PRO A 165 -2.15 12.81 -1.99
CA PRO A 165 -1.97 11.86 -0.89
C PRO A 165 -2.37 12.45 0.47
N TYR A 166 -2.17 13.74 0.71
CA TYR A 166 -2.65 14.39 1.94
C TYR A 166 -4.17 14.18 2.14
N GLN A 167 -4.97 14.44 1.10
CA GLN A 167 -6.41 14.19 1.14
C GLN A 167 -6.76 12.70 1.27
N ALA A 168 -5.95 11.81 0.69
CA ALA A 168 -6.15 10.37 0.83
C ALA A 168 -5.92 9.90 2.27
N THR A 169 -4.88 10.40 2.94
CA THR A 169 -4.61 10.13 4.36
C THR A 169 -5.80 10.57 5.22
N LEU A 170 -6.33 11.79 5.02
CA LEU A 170 -7.53 12.28 5.72
C LEU A 170 -8.75 11.39 5.49
N ALA A 171 -9.05 11.07 4.23
CA ALA A 171 -10.20 10.24 3.88
C ALA A 171 -10.11 8.82 4.47
N ASN A 172 -8.91 8.23 4.51
CA ASN A 172 -8.68 6.93 5.11
C ASN A 172 -8.77 6.96 6.64
N ALA A 173 -8.29 8.03 7.29
CA ALA A 173 -8.46 8.22 8.72
C ALA A 173 -9.94 8.35 9.12
N ASP A 174 -10.77 9.03 8.31
CA ASP A 174 -12.22 9.11 8.50
C ASP A 174 -12.90 7.76 8.28
N ARG A 175 -12.63 7.11 7.13
CA ARG A 175 -13.16 5.79 6.77
C ARG A 175 -12.97 4.76 7.88
N HIS A 176 -11.81 4.75 8.51
CA HIS A 176 -11.45 3.80 9.57
C HIS A 176 -11.76 4.29 10.99
N LYS A 177 -12.41 5.46 11.13
CA LYS A 177 -12.86 6.08 12.38
C LYS A 177 -11.71 6.36 13.35
N VAL A 178 -10.59 6.85 12.83
CA VAL A 178 -9.39 7.21 13.60
C VAL A 178 -8.98 8.68 13.45
N SER A 179 -9.80 9.51 12.79
CA SER A 179 -9.52 10.94 12.57
C SER A 179 -9.20 11.74 13.84
N GLN A 180 -9.76 11.36 14.99
CA GLN A 180 -9.48 12.02 16.27
C GLN A 180 -8.08 11.70 16.84
N ARG A 181 -7.37 10.72 16.29
CA ARG A 181 -6.06 10.26 16.73
C ARG A 181 -4.99 10.31 15.64
N VAL A 182 -5.37 10.65 14.41
CA VAL A 182 -4.45 10.82 13.27
C VAL A 182 -4.56 12.26 12.81
N GLN A 183 -3.65 13.10 13.28
CA GLN A 183 -3.48 14.46 12.80
C GLN A 183 -2.66 14.42 11.51
N VAL A 184 -3.15 15.05 10.45
CA VAL A 184 -2.43 15.12 9.17
C VAL A 184 -2.00 16.56 8.91
N LEU A 185 -0.70 16.76 8.70
CA LEU A 185 -0.10 18.05 8.40
C LEU A 185 0.43 18.03 6.97
N GLN A 186 0.20 19.12 6.24
CA GLN A 186 0.71 19.26 4.88
C GLN A 186 2.03 20.03 4.89
N GLY A 187 3.09 19.45 4.35
CA GLY A 187 4.39 20.12 4.26
C GLY A 187 5.56 19.18 3.99
N ASN A 188 6.76 19.75 3.88
CA ASN A 188 7.97 18.99 3.60
C ASN A 188 8.60 18.46 4.89
N LEU A 189 8.58 17.14 5.07
CA LEU A 189 9.21 16.43 6.17
C LEU A 189 8.87 17.06 7.53
N PHE A 190 9.84 17.66 8.22
CA PHE A 190 9.63 18.23 9.56
C PHE A 190 9.08 19.66 9.54
N GLN A 191 9.03 20.35 8.40
CA GLN A 191 8.66 21.76 8.31
C GLN A 191 7.31 22.13 8.96
N PRO A 192 6.22 21.34 8.81
CA PRO A 192 4.94 21.72 9.40
C PRO A 192 4.82 21.36 10.89
N LEU A 193 5.84 20.72 11.48
CA LEU A 193 5.79 20.30 12.88
C LEU A 193 5.94 21.50 13.81
N PRO A 194 5.10 21.60 14.87
CA PRO A 194 5.24 22.66 15.87
C PRO A 194 6.59 22.59 16.60
N ALA A 195 7.15 23.74 16.94
CA ALA A 195 8.37 23.80 17.75
C ALA A 195 8.17 23.13 19.12
N GLY A 196 9.15 22.32 19.54
CA GLY A 196 9.16 21.64 20.85
C GLY A 196 8.31 20.36 20.93
N VAL A 197 7.62 19.96 19.85
CA VAL A 197 6.95 18.65 19.81
C VAL A 197 7.99 17.53 19.88
N GLN A 198 7.67 16.47 20.63
CA GLN A 198 8.52 15.28 20.72
C GLN A 198 7.70 13.99 20.56
N PHE A 199 8.25 13.05 19.80
CA PHE A 199 7.63 11.77 19.46
C PHE A 199 8.34 10.60 20.15
N ASP A 200 7.58 9.56 20.49
CA ASP A 200 8.07 8.30 21.05
C ASP A 200 8.56 7.34 19.95
N LEU A 201 8.17 7.58 18.70
CA LEU A 201 8.52 6.80 17.52
C LEU A 201 8.42 7.66 16.26
N LEU A 202 9.37 7.51 15.33
CA LEU A 202 9.27 7.98 13.96
C LEU A 202 9.25 6.76 13.02
N VAL A 203 8.29 6.74 12.11
CA VAL A 203 8.18 5.74 11.03
C VAL A 203 8.06 6.45 9.68
N SER A 204 8.66 5.91 8.63
CA SER A 204 8.48 6.45 7.28
C SER A 204 8.75 5.39 6.22
N ASN A 205 7.94 5.43 5.16
CA ASN A 205 8.28 4.83 3.87
C ASN A 205 8.54 5.98 2.87
N PRO A 206 9.75 6.59 2.89
CA PRO A 206 10.07 7.69 1.99
C PRO A 206 10.30 7.18 0.56
N PRO A 207 10.28 8.08 -0.46
CA PRO A 207 10.78 7.74 -1.79
C PRO A 207 12.23 7.25 -1.70
N TYR A 208 12.57 6.20 -2.44
CA TYR A 208 13.89 5.57 -2.44
C TYR A 208 14.37 5.05 -3.80
N VAL A 209 13.56 5.12 -4.85
CA VAL A 209 13.96 4.68 -6.20
C VAL A 209 15.03 5.63 -6.74
N ARG A 210 16.07 5.05 -7.36
CA ARG A 210 17.12 5.84 -8.01
C ARG A 210 16.61 6.43 -9.32
N GLU A 211 17.14 7.60 -9.68
CA GLU A 211 16.78 8.30 -10.91
C GLU A 211 16.93 7.43 -12.17
N ASP A 212 18.00 6.63 -12.27
CA ASP A 212 18.32 5.76 -13.40
C ASP A 212 17.50 4.46 -13.43
N GLU A 213 17.01 3.99 -12.28
CA GLU A 213 16.17 2.79 -12.16
C GLU A 213 14.71 3.02 -12.56
N MET A 214 14.28 4.28 -12.69
CA MET A 214 12.89 4.59 -13.05
C MET A 214 12.46 3.94 -14.36
N ALA A 215 13.37 3.80 -15.32
CA ALA A 215 13.09 3.20 -16.63
C ALA A 215 12.83 1.68 -16.54
N GLU A 216 13.37 1.03 -15.51
CA GLU A 216 13.35 -0.42 -15.27
C GLU A 216 12.18 -0.87 -14.42
N LEU A 217 11.49 0.07 -13.75
CA LEU A 217 10.29 -0.23 -12.98
C LEU A 217 9.20 -0.86 -13.86
N GLU A 218 8.41 -1.73 -13.23
CA GLU A 218 7.23 -2.33 -13.83
C GLU A 218 6.33 -1.27 -14.48
N ALA A 219 5.80 -1.59 -15.66
CA ALA A 219 5.09 -0.62 -16.48
C ALA A 219 3.90 0.03 -15.75
N ASP A 220 3.23 -0.71 -14.87
CA ASP A 220 2.13 -0.20 -14.06
C ASP A 220 2.59 0.89 -13.08
N VAL A 221 3.76 0.68 -12.44
CA VAL A 221 4.33 1.63 -11.48
C VAL A 221 4.88 2.84 -12.24
N ARG A 222 5.72 2.58 -13.25
CA ARG A 222 6.42 3.61 -14.03
C ARG A 222 5.48 4.59 -14.73
N HIS A 223 4.34 4.12 -15.21
CA HIS A 223 3.41 4.93 -16.01
C HIS A 223 2.28 5.56 -15.21
N HIS A 224 1.94 5.06 -14.03
CA HIS A 224 0.72 5.48 -13.32
C HIS A 224 0.93 5.92 -11.88
N GLU A 225 1.96 5.43 -11.18
CA GLU A 225 2.22 5.89 -9.81
C GLU A 225 3.01 7.21 -9.82
N PRO A 226 2.76 8.10 -8.83
CA PRO A 226 3.40 9.41 -8.79
C PRO A 226 4.91 9.27 -8.65
N ARG A 227 5.64 9.86 -9.60
CA ARG A 227 7.11 9.84 -9.62
C ARG A 227 7.70 10.40 -8.33
N GLU A 228 7.08 11.43 -7.76
CA GLU A 228 7.49 12.09 -6.52
C GLU A 228 7.40 11.18 -5.30
N ALA A 229 6.56 10.13 -5.33
CA ALA A 229 6.51 9.13 -4.27
C ALA A 229 7.51 7.99 -4.47
N LEU A 230 8.21 7.95 -5.61
CA LEU A 230 9.14 6.89 -5.97
C LEU A 230 10.58 7.37 -5.86
N VAL A 231 10.92 8.46 -6.55
CA VAL A 231 12.33 8.81 -6.83
C VAL A 231 12.97 9.67 -5.73
N ALA A 232 14.20 9.32 -5.34
CA ALA A 232 14.99 10.07 -4.35
C ALA A 232 16.48 10.17 -4.72
N GLY A 233 16.80 11.07 -5.65
CA GLY A 233 18.19 11.39 -5.99
C GLY A 233 18.92 10.28 -6.73
N GLU A 234 20.25 10.38 -6.76
CA GLU A 234 21.12 9.49 -7.57
C GLU A 234 21.28 8.09 -6.98
N ASP A 235 21.34 7.98 -5.65
CA ASP A 235 21.52 6.72 -4.92
C ASP A 235 20.28 6.27 -4.13
N GLY A 236 19.16 7.01 -4.24
CA GLY A 236 17.90 6.68 -3.57
C GLY A 236 17.83 7.11 -2.10
N LEU A 237 18.89 7.70 -1.53
CA LEU A 237 18.98 7.94 -0.09
C LEU A 237 18.77 9.39 0.33
N ASP A 238 18.47 10.31 -0.58
CA ASP A 238 18.37 11.75 -0.27
C ASP A 238 17.34 12.08 0.81
N ILE A 239 16.17 11.45 0.77
CA ILE A 239 15.13 11.67 1.77
C ILE A 239 15.47 10.95 3.08
N VAL A 240 15.99 9.73 2.99
CA VAL A 240 16.48 8.96 4.16
C VAL A 240 17.54 9.75 4.93
N ARG A 241 18.52 10.34 4.23
CA ARG A 241 19.56 11.18 4.85
C ARG A 241 18.96 12.38 5.57
N LYS A 242 18.07 13.14 4.93
CA LYS A 242 17.39 14.28 5.56
C LYS A 242 16.62 13.88 6.83
N ILE A 243 15.98 12.72 6.82
CA ILE A 243 15.28 12.20 8.00
C ILE A 243 16.27 11.89 9.12
N LEU A 244 17.35 11.16 8.83
CA LEU A 244 18.36 10.78 9.82
C LEU A 244 19.09 12.00 10.41
N GLU A 245 19.32 13.06 9.62
CA GLU A 245 19.95 14.30 10.09
C GLU A 245 19.05 15.13 11.01
N GLN A 246 17.73 15.15 10.76
CA GLN A 246 16.81 16.09 11.42
C GLN A 246 15.97 15.46 12.54
N ALA A 247 15.71 14.14 12.49
CA ALA A 247 14.77 13.47 13.38
C ALA A 247 15.11 13.63 14.87
N GLY A 248 16.40 13.71 15.24
CA GLY A 248 16.82 13.89 16.63
C GLY A 248 16.20 15.12 17.32
N THR A 249 15.89 16.18 16.56
CA THR A 249 15.23 17.40 17.10
C THR A 249 13.80 17.13 17.60
N TYR A 250 13.15 16.10 17.06
CA TYR A 250 11.73 15.79 17.28
C TYR A 250 11.52 14.47 18.03
N LEU A 251 12.59 13.74 18.35
CA LEU A 251 12.50 12.45 19.05
C LEU A 251 12.81 12.59 20.54
N LYS A 252 12.08 11.85 21.37
CA LYS A 252 12.45 11.67 22.78
C LYS A 252 13.71 10.80 22.87
N PRO A 253 14.59 10.99 23.86
CA PRO A 253 15.73 10.09 24.07
C PRO A 253 15.29 8.63 24.15
N GLY A 254 15.94 7.76 23.38
CA GLY A 254 15.62 6.34 23.29
C GLY A 254 14.44 5.98 22.38
N ALA A 255 13.81 6.96 21.71
CA ALA A 255 12.82 6.68 20.66
C ALA A 255 13.48 6.05 19.43
N LEU A 256 12.72 5.23 18.70
CA LEU A 256 13.19 4.62 17.45
C LEU A 256 12.82 5.46 16.23
N CYS A 257 13.66 5.38 15.21
CA CYS A 257 13.43 5.81 13.85
C CYS A 257 13.43 4.55 12.96
N LEU A 258 12.30 4.28 12.31
CA LEU A 258 12.08 3.11 11.46
C LEU A 258 11.83 3.57 10.02
N LEU A 259 12.70 3.18 9.09
CA LEU A 259 12.65 3.63 7.69
C LEU A 259 12.63 2.44 6.74
N GLU A 260 11.73 2.45 5.75
CA GLU A 260 11.78 1.53 4.60
C GLU A 260 12.65 2.12 3.48
N MET A 261 13.34 1.23 2.74
CA MET A 261 14.14 1.56 1.56
C MET A 261 14.34 0.31 0.68
N ASP A 262 15.02 0.48 -0.45
CA ASP A 262 15.42 -0.66 -1.27
C ASP A 262 16.49 -1.52 -0.54
N PRO A 263 16.43 -2.87 -0.61
CA PRO A 263 17.43 -3.74 0.01
C PRO A 263 18.89 -3.41 -0.32
N ALA A 264 19.16 -2.94 -1.54
CA ALA A 264 20.52 -2.59 -1.98
C ALA A 264 21.07 -1.37 -1.23
N GLN A 265 20.18 -0.52 -0.68
CA GLN A 265 20.52 0.74 -0.03
C GLN A 265 20.70 0.62 1.48
N THR A 266 20.16 -0.45 2.09
CA THR A 266 20.10 -0.59 3.55
C THR A 266 21.47 -0.51 4.23
N GLN A 267 22.49 -1.13 3.64
CA GLN A 267 23.84 -1.10 4.23
C GLN A 267 24.42 0.32 4.25
N ALA A 268 24.27 1.06 3.15
CA ALA A 268 24.74 2.45 3.05
C ALA A 268 23.99 3.37 4.03
N ALA A 269 22.68 3.19 4.18
CA ALA A 269 21.88 3.95 5.14
C ALA A 269 22.30 3.67 6.60
N ILE A 270 22.61 2.42 6.95
CA ILE A 270 23.10 2.03 8.28
C ILE A 270 24.46 2.69 8.57
N GLU A 271 25.38 2.65 7.60
CA GLU A 271 26.70 3.27 7.74
C GLU A 271 26.58 4.78 7.90
N TYR A 272 25.73 5.42 7.10
CA TYR A 272 25.46 6.84 7.19
C TYR A 272 24.87 7.22 8.56
N ALA A 273 23.85 6.50 9.05
CA ALA A 273 23.28 6.75 10.37
C ALA A 273 24.32 6.64 11.50
N LYS A 274 25.24 5.67 11.41
CA LYS A 274 26.35 5.52 12.37
C LYS A 274 27.33 6.69 12.32
N GLN A 275 27.56 7.29 11.16
CA GLN A 275 28.46 8.44 11.00
C GLN A 275 27.92 9.74 11.62
N ILE A 276 26.59 9.92 11.66
CA ILE A 276 25.97 11.12 12.27
C ILE A 276 26.26 11.19 13.78
N GLY A 277 26.39 10.05 14.45
CA GLY A 277 26.71 9.97 15.88
C GLY A 277 25.54 10.21 16.85
N THR A 278 24.38 10.70 16.37
CA THR A 278 23.14 10.87 17.15
C THR A 278 22.30 9.60 17.29
N TRP A 279 22.75 8.50 16.68
CA TRP A 279 22.03 7.24 16.59
C TRP A 279 22.83 6.12 17.23
N SER A 280 22.15 5.30 18.04
CA SER A 280 22.67 4.04 18.57
C SER A 280 21.79 2.86 18.17
N GLU A 281 22.27 1.65 18.45
CA GLU A 281 21.56 0.40 18.11
C GLU A 281 21.13 0.36 16.61
N VAL A 282 21.93 0.90 15.70
CA VAL A 282 21.61 0.99 14.27
C VAL A 282 21.76 -0.36 13.58
N HIS A 283 20.66 -0.92 13.09
CA HIS A 283 20.64 -2.21 12.39
C HIS A 283 19.52 -2.26 11.34
N GLY A 284 19.67 -3.18 10.38
CA GLY A 284 18.63 -3.50 9.42
C GLY A 284 17.70 -4.59 9.94
N PHE A 285 16.45 -4.59 9.49
CA PHE A 285 15.52 -5.71 9.69
C PHE A 285 14.81 -6.10 8.40
N VAL A 286 14.19 -7.27 8.40
CA VAL A 286 13.69 -7.93 7.19
C VAL A 286 12.18 -7.81 7.03
N ASP A 287 11.72 -7.91 5.77
CA ASP A 287 10.32 -8.21 5.44
C ASP A 287 10.02 -9.72 5.55
N ASP A 288 8.78 -10.11 5.26
CA ASP A 288 8.34 -11.52 5.26
C ASP A 288 9.03 -12.39 4.18
N THR A 289 9.73 -11.77 3.22
CA THR A 289 10.53 -12.46 2.20
C THR A 289 11.98 -12.69 2.64
N GLY A 290 12.36 -12.21 3.82
CA GLY A 290 13.70 -12.30 4.38
C GLY A 290 14.69 -11.27 3.82
N ARG A 291 14.22 -10.26 3.08
CA ARG A 291 15.08 -9.19 2.52
C ARG A 291 15.19 -8.05 3.51
N THR A 292 16.41 -7.57 3.75
CA THR A 292 16.66 -6.42 4.63
C THR A 292 16.24 -5.11 3.95
N ARG A 293 15.00 -4.69 4.16
CA ARG A 293 14.39 -3.48 3.56
C ARG A 293 14.28 -2.29 4.49
N PHE A 294 14.63 -2.48 5.76
CA PHE A 294 14.34 -1.49 6.77
C PHE A 294 15.56 -1.17 7.60
N LEU A 295 15.64 0.08 8.05
CA LEU A 295 16.58 0.55 9.06
C LEU A 295 15.83 0.82 10.36
N SER A 296 16.41 0.36 11.47
CA SER A 296 16.03 0.74 12.83
C SER A 296 17.22 1.45 13.48
N ALA A 297 16.99 2.66 13.97
CA ALA A 297 17.98 3.43 14.71
C ALA A 297 17.35 4.04 15.96
N LYS A 298 18.06 3.96 17.09
CA LYS A 298 17.60 4.52 18.36
C LYS A 298 18.22 5.89 18.57
N TYR A 299 17.40 6.88 18.86
CA TYR A 299 17.89 8.23 19.11
C TYR A 299 18.64 8.28 20.44
N GLN A 300 19.89 8.72 20.38
CA GLN A 300 20.76 8.93 21.54
C GLN A 300 21.39 10.33 21.42
N PRO A 301 20.85 11.33 22.15
CA PRO A 301 21.36 12.71 22.13
C PRO A 301 22.75 12.83 22.74
#